data_AF-A0A2D4MWT7-F1
#
_entry.id   AF-A0A2D4MWT7-F1
#
_cell.length_a   1.000
_cell.length_b   1.000
_cell.length_c   1.000
_cell.angle_alpha   90.00
_cell.angle_beta   90.00
_cell.angle_gamma   90.00
#
_symmetry.space_group_name_H-M   'P 1'
#
loop_
_entity.id
_entity.type
_entity.pdbx_description
1 polymer ?
#
loop_
_entity_poly.entity_id
_entity_poly.type
_entity_poly.pdbx_seq_one_letter_code
_entity_poly.pdbx_strand_id
1 'polypeptide(L)'
;SFDSQTKENMTLQPKSFGSKCQLSEKFFKAASNCGIVESILNWVKFKAQTQLNKKCSSVKHSKIKGIPKLDDANDAGGKHSLDCTLILTEGDSAKSLAVSGLGVIGRDRYG
;
A
#
# COMPACT_ATOMS: atom_id res chain seq x y z
N SER A 1 11.89 -3.84 -39.31
CA SER A 1 13.18 -4.41 -38.89
C SER A 1 12.95 -5.27 -37.67
N PHE A 2 13.83 -6.25 -37.48
CA PHE A 2 13.93 -7.08 -36.28
C PHE A 2 15.30 -6.84 -35.66
N ASP A 3 15.44 -7.11 -34.37
CA ASP A 3 16.71 -7.00 -33.65
C ASP A 3 17.68 -8.15 -33.95
N SER A 4 17.16 -9.31 -34.34
CA SER A 4 17.94 -10.52 -34.61
C SER A 4 17.47 -11.27 -35.85
N GLN A 5 18.27 -12.26 -36.26
CA GLN A 5 17.91 -13.19 -37.32
C GLN A 5 16.72 -14.10 -36.95
N THR A 6 16.48 -14.35 -35.65
CA THR A 6 15.32 -15.15 -35.19
C THR A 6 14.01 -14.42 -35.36
N LYS A 7 14.04 -13.08 -35.52
CA LYS A 7 12.87 -12.22 -35.81
C LYS A 7 11.75 -12.33 -34.76
N GLU A 8 12.10 -12.58 -33.52
CA GLU A 8 11.14 -12.70 -32.42
C GLU A 8 10.66 -11.35 -31.90
N ASN A 9 11.49 -10.31 -32.02
CA ASN A 9 11.17 -8.97 -31.53
C ASN A 9 11.25 -7.94 -32.66
N MET A 10 10.10 -7.35 -33.00
CA MET A 10 9.98 -6.35 -34.05
C MET A 10 10.40 -4.97 -33.53
N THR A 11 11.35 -4.33 -34.20
CA THR A 11 11.92 -3.03 -33.78
C THR A 11 11.49 -1.86 -34.67
N LEU A 12 10.69 -2.12 -35.71
CA LEU A 12 10.22 -1.09 -36.61
C LEU A 12 9.36 -0.07 -35.86
N GLN A 13 9.62 1.23 -36.06
CA GLN A 13 8.83 2.27 -35.40
C GLN A 13 7.40 2.30 -35.97
N PRO A 14 6.37 2.58 -35.15
CA PRO A 14 4.98 2.63 -35.61
C PRO A 14 4.73 3.58 -36.78
N LYS A 15 5.48 4.69 -36.87
CA LYS A 15 5.40 5.65 -37.98
C LYS A 15 5.82 5.07 -39.33
N SER A 16 6.59 4.00 -39.31
CA SER A 16 7.12 3.30 -40.48
C SER A 16 6.32 2.04 -40.80
N PHE A 17 5.20 1.79 -40.09
CA PHE A 17 4.27 0.74 -40.46
C PHE A 17 3.50 1.13 -41.73
N GLY A 18 3.25 0.16 -42.61
CA GLY A 18 2.45 0.36 -43.82
C GLY A 18 0.96 0.53 -43.56
N SER A 19 0.50 0.38 -42.31
CA SER A 19 -0.88 0.54 -41.88
C SER A 19 -0.95 0.90 -40.40
N LYS A 20 -2.12 1.40 -39.96
CA LYS A 20 -2.43 1.65 -38.55
C LYS A 20 -3.49 0.67 -38.07
N CYS A 21 -3.24 0.01 -36.94
CA CYS A 21 -4.25 -0.79 -36.24
C CYS A 21 -4.94 0.10 -35.21
N GLN A 22 -6.16 0.55 -35.50
CA GLN A 22 -7.01 1.24 -34.54
C GLN A 22 -7.95 0.23 -33.89
N LEU A 23 -7.84 0.07 -32.57
CA LEU A 23 -8.74 -0.78 -31.82
C LEU A 23 -10.08 -0.08 -31.65
N SER A 24 -11.16 -0.83 -31.86
CA SER A 24 -12.53 -0.30 -31.73
C SER A 24 -12.94 -0.15 -30.26
N GLU A 25 -13.91 0.73 -29.98
CA GLU A 25 -14.50 0.82 -28.64
C GLU A 25 -15.11 -0.50 -28.15
N LYS A 26 -15.64 -1.32 -29.08
CA LYS A 26 -16.17 -2.66 -28.75
C LYS A 26 -15.07 -3.55 -28.16
N PHE A 27 -13.86 -3.48 -28.70
CA PHE A 27 -12.71 -4.23 -28.19
C PHE A 27 -12.37 -3.77 -26.77
N PHE A 28 -12.29 -2.46 -26.52
CA PHE A 28 -12.00 -1.94 -25.19
C PHE A 28 -13.07 -2.33 -24.16
N LYS A 29 -14.36 -2.24 -24.50
CA LYS A 29 -15.45 -2.71 -23.62
C LYS A 29 -15.33 -4.20 -23.31
N ALA A 30 -15.05 -5.03 -24.31
CA ALA A 30 -14.86 -6.47 -24.10
C ALA A 30 -13.65 -6.77 -23.21
N ALA A 31 -12.54 -6.06 -23.40
CA ALA A 31 -11.33 -6.20 -22.59
C ALA A 31 -11.53 -5.74 -21.14
N SER A 32 -12.26 -4.64 -20.90
CA SER A 32 -12.59 -4.21 -19.54
C SER A 32 -13.49 -5.21 -18.82
N ASN A 33 -14.40 -5.88 -19.54
CA ASN A 33 -15.37 -6.81 -18.98
C ASN A 33 -14.86 -8.26 -18.92
N CYS A 34 -13.63 -8.56 -19.34
CA CYS A 34 -13.12 -9.94 -19.38
C CYS A 34 -12.57 -10.45 -18.03
N GLY A 35 -12.77 -9.70 -16.94
CA GLY A 35 -12.28 -10.08 -15.61
C GLY A 35 -10.86 -9.61 -15.28
N ILE A 36 -10.19 -8.92 -16.21
CA ILE A 36 -8.81 -8.47 -16.01
C ILE A 36 -8.72 -7.39 -14.92
N VAL A 37 -9.75 -6.55 -14.81
CA VAL A 37 -9.82 -5.49 -13.80
C VAL A 37 -9.93 -6.10 -12.40
N GLU A 38 -10.84 -7.06 -12.21
CA GLU A 38 -10.95 -7.78 -10.94
C GLU A 38 -9.68 -8.54 -10.60
N SER A 39 -9.04 -9.17 -11.59
CA SER A 39 -7.78 -9.91 -11.40
C SER A 39 -6.66 -8.99 -10.92
N ILE A 40 -6.52 -7.79 -11.50
CA ILE A 40 -5.54 -6.79 -11.06
C ILE A 40 -5.87 -6.30 -9.65
N LEU A 41 -7.13 -5.98 -9.35
CA LEU A 41 -7.53 -5.55 -8.01
C LEU A 41 -7.25 -6.62 -6.95
N ASN A 42 -7.53 -7.88 -7.25
CA ASN A 42 -7.24 -9.00 -6.37
C ASN A 42 -5.73 -9.19 -6.17
N TRP A 43 -4.93 -9.05 -7.23
CA TRP A 43 -3.47 -9.10 -7.12
C TRP A 43 -2.92 -7.95 -6.27
N VAL A 44 -3.44 -6.72 -6.42
CA VAL A 44 -3.06 -5.57 -5.60
C VAL A 44 -3.40 -5.81 -4.13
N LYS A 45 -4.61 -6.28 -3.83
CA LYS A 45 -5.03 -6.65 -2.46
C LYS A 45 -4.11 -7.73 -1.87
N PHE A 46 -3.83 -8.78 -2.63
CA PHE A 46 -2.93 -9.85 -2.20
C PHE A 46 -1.51 -9.34 -1.93
N LYS A 47 -0.99 -8.47 -2.79
CA LYS A 47 0.33 -7.86 -2.61
C LYS A 47 0.38 -7.00 -1.34
N ALA A 48 -0.67 -6.20 -1.10
CA ALA A 48 -0.79 -5.40 0.12
C ALA A 48 -0.87 -6.29 1.37
N GLN A 49 -1.71 -7.34 1.35
CA GLN A 49 -1.83 -8.30 2.44
C GLN A 49 -0.51 -9.05 2.69
N THR A 50 0.20 -9.45 1.63
CA THR A 50 1.50 -10.11 1.74
C THR A 50 2.53 -9.18 2.36
N GLN A 51 2.54 -7.90 1.99
CA GLN A 51 3.41 -6.90 2.62
C GLN A 51 3.05 -6.68 4.09
N LEU A 52 1.76 -6.60 4.43
CA LEU A 52 1.30 -6.50 5.81
C LEU A 52 1.71 -7.73 6.62
N ASN A 53 1.48 -8.94 6.11
CA ASN A 53 1.87 -10.18 6.78
C ASN A 53 3.39 -10.27 7.01
N LYS A 54 4.21 -9.80 6.06
CA LYS A 54 5.68 -9.68 6.22
C LYS A 54 6.09 -8.65 7.26
N LYS A 55 5.28 -7.61 7.49
CA LYS A 55 5.51 -6.62 8.56
C LYS A 55 4.95 -7.07 9.91
N CYS A 56 3.91 -7.91 9.91
CA CYS A 56 3.34 -8.52 11.11
C CYS A 56 4.07 -9.81 11.55
N SER A 57 5.00 -10.34 10.74
CA SER A 57 5.77 -11.53 11.12
C SER A 57 6.85 -11.18 12.14
N SER A 58 6.60 -11.52 13.41
CA SER A 58 7.51 -11.67 14.58
C SER A 58 8.53 -10.57 14.91
N VAL A 59 8.75 -9.59 14.03
CA VAL A 59 9.67 -8.48 14.26
C VAL A 59 8.86 -7.35 14.85
N LYS A 60 8.97 -7.26 16.17
CA LYS A 60 8.57 -6.11 16.97
C LYS A 60 9.10 -4.82 16.33
N HIS A 61 8.21 -4.05 15.69
CA HIS A 61 8.52 -2.76 15.09
C HIS A 61 8.34 -1.66 16.13
N SER A 62 9.41 -0.94 16.44
CA SER A 62 9.38 0.11 17.47
C SER A 62 8.65 1.38 17.07
N LYS A 63 8.39 1.60 15.77
CA LYS A 63 7.62 2.75 15.26
C LYS A 63 6.85 2.41 13.99
N ILE A 64 5.56 2.73 13.98
CA ILE A 64 4.70 2.55 12.80
C ILE A 64 4.70 3.84 11.96
N LYS A 65 5.12 3.75 10.69
CA LYS A 65 5.04 4.87 9.72
C LYS A 65 3.83 4.70 8.80
N GLY A 66 3.19 5.81 8.43
CA GLY A 66 2.12 5.84 7.43
C GLY A 66 0.69 5.98 7.98
N ILE A 67 0.52 6.16 9.29
CA ILE A 67 -0.76 6.51 9.90
C ILE A 67 -0.66 7.96 10.42
N PRO A 68 -1.16 8.97 9.68
CA PRO A 68 -0.92 10.38 10.00
C PRO A 68 -1.44 10.84 11.36
N LYS A 69 -2.47 10.17 11.90
CA LYS A 69 -3.10 10.52 13.18
C LYS A 69 -2.64 9.66 14.35
N LEU A 70 -1.67 8.76 14.18
CA LEU A 70 -1.17 7.92 15.26
C LEU A 70 -0.10 8.68 16.08
N ASP A 71 -0.25 8.70 17.40
CA ASP A 71 0.72 9.26 18.35
C ASP A 71 1.40 8.13 19.13
N ASP A 72 2.33 7.42 18.50
CA ASP A 72 2.93 6.19 19.05
C ASP A 72 3.66 6.43 20.39
N ALA A 73 3.49 5.52 21.35
CA ALA A 73 4.25 5.53 22.59
C ALA A 73 5.73 5.21 22.32
N ASN A 74 6.67 5.75 23.09
CA ASN A 74 8.10 5.56 22.82
C ASN A 74 8.53 4.08 22.92
N ASP A 75 7.91 3.31 23.82
CA ASP A 75 8.19 1.89 24.03
C ASP A 75 7.28 0.95 23.22
N ALA A 76 6.35 1.50 22.42
CA ALA A 76 5.43 0.73 21.60
C ALA A 76 6.19 -0.21 20.67
N GLY A 77 5.76 -1.48 20.63
CA GLY A 77 6.43 -2.51 19.84
C GLY A 77 7.85 -2.88 20.30
N GLY A 78 8.38 -2.35 21.41
CA GLY A 78 9.71 -2.67 21.95
C GLY A 78 9.71 -3.78 23.02
N LYS A 79 10.75 -3.82 23.87
CA LYS A 79 10.85 -4.77 25.01
C LYS A 79 9.71 -4.56 26.02
N HIS A 80 9.34 -3.30 26.27
CA HIS A 80 8.30 -2.87 27.22
C HIS A 80 6.91 -2.70 26.57
N SER A 81 6.70 -3.29 25.39
CA SER A 81 5.43 -3.19 24.65
C SER A 81 4.21 -3.71 25.42
N LEU A 82 4.39 -4.67 26.32
CA LEU A 82 3.30 -5.19 27.16
C LEU A 82 2.82 -4.19 28.21
N ASP A 83 3.68 -3.23 28.58
CA ASP A 83 3.35 -2.19 29.55
C ASP A 83 2.72 -0.96 28.85
N CYS A 84 2.65 -0.96 27.52
CA CYS A 84 2.10 0.13 26.72
C CYS A 84 0.59 -0.01 26.55
N THR A 85 -0.12 1.12 26.55
CA THR A 85 -1.56 1.22 26.36
C THR A 85 -1.87 2.07 25.12
N LEU A 86 -2.71 1.54 24.23
CA LEU A 86 -3.25 2.26 23.09
C LEU A 86 -4.58 2.93 23.47
N ILE A 87 -4.68 4.23 23.27
CA ILE A 87 -5.88 5.02 23.55
C ILE A 87 -6.64 5.26 22.25
N LEU A 88 -7.76 4.55 22.07
CA LEU A 88 -8.67 4.78 20.96
C LEU A 88 -9.63 5.93 21.29
N THR A 89 -9.69 6.93 20.42
CA THR A 89 -10.49 8.13 20.63
C THR A 89 -11.55 8.29 19.53
N GLU A 90 -12.75 8.70 19.93
CA GLU A 90 -13.82 9.06 19.00
C GLU A 90 -13.61 10.50 18.53
N GLY A 91 -12.95 10.66 17.38
CA GLY A 91 -12.74 11.95 16.73
C GLY A 91 -11.58 12.80 17.25
N ASP A 92 -11.28 13.89 16.55
CA ASP A 92 -10.09 14.72 16.80
C ASP A 92 -10.19 15.51 18.12
N SER A 93 -11.40 15.81 18.61
CA SER A 93 -11.62 16.48 19.89
C SER A 93 -11.17 15.61 21.07
N ALA A 94 -11.59 14.34 21.11
CA ALA A 94 -11.18 13.40 22.14
C ALA A 94 -9.68 13.07 22.04
N LYS A 95 -9.15 12.99 20.80
CA LYS A 95 -7.71 12.85 20.57
C LYS A 95 -6.92 13.99 21.20
N SER A 96 -7.33 15.24 20.97
CA SER A 96 -6.62 16.40 21.51
C SER A 96 -6.61 16.40 23.04
N LEU A 97 -7.71 15.97 23.67
CA LEU A 97 -7.78 15.81 25.12
C LEU A 97 -6.80 14.73 25.60
N ALA A 98 -6.78 13.56 24.97
CA ALA A 98 -5.85 12.48 25.31
C ALA A 98 -4.39 12.93 25.19
N VAL A 99 -4.02 13.59 24.07
CA VAL A 99 -2.66 14.10 23.85
C VAL A 99 -2.25 15.14 24.89
N SER A 100 -3.18 15.97 25.38
CA SER A 100 -2.90 16.92 26.46
C SER A 100 -2.55 16.22 27.78
N GLY A 101 -3.22 15.10 28.08
CA GLY A 101 -2.93 14.27 29.24
C GLY A 101 -1.56 13.57 29.17
N LEU A 102 -1.13 13.18 27.97
CA LEU A 102 0.22 12.61 27.74
C LEU A 102 1.35 13.57 28.13
N GLY A 103 1.12 14.88 28.08
CA GLY A 103 2.10 15.88 28.55
C GLY A 103 2.40 15.78 30.05
N VAL A 104 1.47 15.22 30.83
CA VAL A 104 1.60 15.06 32.28
C VAL A 104 2.13 13.66 32.65
N ILE A 105 1.57 12.62 32.03
CA ILE A 105 1.91 11.21 32.36
C ILE A 105 3.13 10.68 31.60
N GLY A 106 3.58 11.40 30.57
CA GLY A 106 4.67 10.98 29.69
C GLY A 106 4.21 10.14 28.50
N ARG A 107 5.11 9.99 27.51
CA ARG A 107 4.82 9.32 26.23
C ARG A 107 5.44 7.92 26.11
N ASP A 108 6.01 7.40 27.19
CA ASP A 108 6.75 6.13 27.11
C ASP A 108 5.81 4.94 26.95
N ARG A 109 4.69 4.94 27.70
CA ARG A 109 3.75 3.82 27.77
C ARG A 109 2.34 4.12 27.25
N TYR A 110 2.08 5.30 26.72
CA TYR A 110 0.75 5.70 26.27
C TYR A 110 0.83 6.40 24.91
N GLY A 111 -0.06 5.99 23.99
CA GLY A 111 -0.17 6.50 22.63
C GLY A 111 -1.52 6.20 21.99
#